data_AF-A0A960CWN2-F1
#
_entry.id   AF-A0A960CWN2-F1
#
_cell.length_a   1.000
_cell.length_b   1.000
_cell.length_c   1.000
_cell.angle_alpha   90.00
_cell.angle_beta   90.00
_cell.angle_gamma   90.00
#
_symmetry.space_group_name_H-M   'P 1'
#
loop_
_entity.id
_entity.type
_entity.pdbx_description
1 polymer ?
#
loop_
_entity_poly.entity_id
_entity_poly.type
_entity_poly.pdbx_seq_one_letter_code
_entity_poly.pdbx_strand_id
1 'polypeptide(L)'
;AIVGIVLVLNVVNGAHIDAVGVAWGLAAAVCAACYFMMSDQVTADGSGLHSITLAAGGLVVGAIAVGLLGLSGLMPMTFTANDTVVAGLTTSWLVPVLILGVVATAVAYTLGISGVARLRPSFASLVGLGEVLFAVLWAWVLLGEAMTGTQVVGGAIVLIGLAIARLGDRSAEVSAAGWPDAGAVEKIAAAARA
;
A
#
# COMPACT_ATOMS: atom_id res chain seq x y z
N ALA A 1 -10.64 10.58 -5.69
CA ALA A 1 -10.04 9.61 -4.76
C ALA A 1 -10.24 10.03 -3.30
N ILE A 2 -9.71 11.18 -2.84
CA ILE A 2 -9.76 11.62 -1.42
C ILE A 2 -11.20 11.63 -0.85
N VAL A 3 -12.17 12.23 -1.56
CA VAL A 3 -13.58 12.24 -1.13
C VAL A 3 -14.18 10.83 -1.02
N GLY A 4 -13.79 9.92 -1.92
CA GLY A 4 -14.21 8.52 -1.89
C GLY A 4 -13.62 7.77 -0.68
N ILE A 5 -12.36 8.02 -0.35
CA ILE A 5 -11.70 7.45 0.85
C ILE A 5 -12.39 7.93 2.13
N VAL A 6 -12.75 9.22 2.23
CA VAL A 6 -13.49 9.76 3.38
C VAL A 6 -14.86 9.08 3.56
N LEU A 7 -15.54 8.78 2.45
CA LEU A 7 -16.81 8.05 2.46
C LEU A 7 -16.66 6.57 2.82
N VAL A 8 -15.63 5.88 2.31
CA VAL A 8 -15.32 4.48 2.66
C VAL A 8 -14.97 4.33 4.15
N LEU A 9 -14.21 5.28 4.68
CA LEU A 9 -13.82 5.31 6.10
C LEU A 9 -14.95 5.77 7.03
N ASN A 10 -16.11 6.13 6.47
CA ASN A 10 -17.29 6.59 7.20
C ASN A 10 -16.98 7.64 8.28
N VAL A 11 -16.08 8.58 7.96
CA VAL A 11 -15.59 9.59 8.92
C VAL A 11 -16.72 10.50 9.42
N VAL A 12 -17.76 10.67 8.60
CA VAL A 12 -18.77 11.72 8.79
C VAL A 12 -19.95 11.26 9.67
N ASN A 13 -20.22 9.96 9.76
CA ASN A 13 -21.44 9.43 10.40
C ASN A 13 -21.19 8.64 11.70
N GLY A 14 -19.98 8.68 12.27
CA GLY A 14 -19.70 7.99 13.54
C GLY A 14 -18.23 7.83 13.96
N ALA A 15 -17.27 8.40 13.22
CA ALA A 15 -15.87 8.30 13.61
C ALA A 15 -15.51 9.33 14.68
N HIS A 16 -15.08 8.86 15.87
CA HIS A 16 -14.38 9.70 16.82
C HIS A 16 -12.99 10.01 16.27
N ILE A 17 -12.78 11.23 15.79
CA ILE A 17 -11.47 11.67 15.29
C ILE A 17 -10.56 11.90 16.50
N ASP A 18 -9.65 10.96 16.75
CA ASP A 18 -8.60 11.09 17.75
C ASP A 18 -7.37 11.82 17.15
N ALA A 19 -7.10 13.02 17.66
CA ALA A 19 -5.95 13.82 17.24
C ALA A 19 -4.62 13.12 17.50
N VAL A 20 -4.52 12.28 18.54
CA VAL A 20 -3.31 11.50 18.84
C VAL A 20 -3.07 10.46 17.76
N GLY A 21 -4.12 9.73 17.35
CA GLY A 21 -4.05 8.80 16.22
C GLY A 21 -3.65 9.48 14.91
N VAL A 22 -4.20 10.66 14.63
CA VAL A 22 -3.81 11.46 13.44
C VAL A 22 -2.33 11.86 13.49
N ALA A 23 -1.83 12.29 14.67
CA ALA A 23 -0.43 12.64 14.85
C ALA A 23 0.51 11.44 14.60
N TRP A 24 0.15 10.25 15.11
CA TRP A 24 0.89 9.01 14.83
C TRP A 24 0.86 8.64 13.34
N GLY A 25 -0.28 8.82 12.66
CA GLY A 25 -0.39 8.61 11.22
C GLY A 25 0.51 9.55 10.40
N LEU A 26 0.57 10.83 10.76
CA LEU A 26 1.49 11.80 10.14
C LEU A 26 2.95 11.45 10.39
N ALA A 27 3.30 11.06 11.62
CA ALA A 27 4.65 10.59 11.94
C ALA A 27 5.04 9.37 11.09
N ALA A 28 4.13 8.41 10.91
CA ALA A 28 4.34 7.25 10.04
C ALA A 28 4.55 7.66 8.57
N ALA A 29 3.80 8.66 8.08
CA ALA A 29 3.97 9.19 6.71
C ALA A 29 5.35 9.84 6.50
N VAL A 30 5.85 10.59 7.49
CA VAL A 30 7.20 11.17 7.45
C VAL A 30 8.26 10.06 7.43
N CYS A 31 8.13 9.04 8.29
CA CYS A 31 9.03 7.89 8.27
C CYS A 31 9.04 7.17 6.90
N ALA A 32 7.86 6.98 6.29
CA ALA A 32 7.75 6.38 4.97
C ALA A 32 8.44 7.24 3.89
N ALA A 33 8.27 8.57 3.94
CA ALA A 33 8.95 9.48 3.02
C ALA A 33 10.49 9.41 3.17
N CYS A 34 10.99 9.41 4.41
CA CYS A 34 12.43 9.26 4.68
C CYS A 34 12.97 7.91 4.18
N TYR A 35 12.22 6.82 4.36
CA TYR A 35 12.57 5.51 3.82
C TYR A 35 12.70 5.55 2.30
N PHE A 36 11.73 6.12 1.58
CA PHE A 36 11.80 6.21 0.12
C PHE A 36 12.98 7.06 -0.35
N MET A 37 13.22 8.22 0.28
CA MET A 37 14.39 9.06 -0.03
C MET A 37 15.73 8.34 0.20
N MET A 38 15.85 7.60 1.30
CA MET A 38 17.06 6.83 1.59
C MET A 38 17.21 5.64 0.63
N SER A 39 16.11 4.99 0.26
CA SER A 39 16.13 3.84 -0.67
C SER A 39 16.59 4.24 -2.08
N ASP A 40 16.25 5.45 -2.53
CA ASP A 40 16.69 5.99 -3.82
C ASP A 40 18.21 6.22 -3.84
N GLN A 41 18.77 6.75 -2.75
CA GLN A 41 20.21 6.96 -2.57
C GLN A 41 21.00 5.63 -2.54
N VAL A 42 20.52 4.64 -1.79
CA VAL A 42 21.16 3.31 -1.69
C VAL A 42 21.13 2.56 -3.03
N THR A 43 20.11 2.80 -3.85
CA THR A 43 20.00 2.20 -5.19
C THR A 43 20.99 2.85 -6.18
N ALA A 44 21.31 4.14 -6.02
CA ALA A 44 22.28 4.85 -6.84
C ALA A 44 23.75 4.42 -6.58
N ASP A 45 24.07 4.00 -5.36
CA ASP A 45 25.42 3.62 -4.94
C ASP A 45 25.84 2.18 -5.31
N GLY A 46 25.04 1.45 -6.09
CA GLY A 46 25.43 0.17 -6.72
C GLY A 46 25.59 -1.04 -5.78
N SER A 47 25.39 -0.88 -4.47
CA SER A 47 25.41 -1.95 -3.46
C SER A 47 24.07 -2.69 -3.31
N GLY A 48 23.25 -2.68 -4.38
CA GLY A 48 21.83 -3.04 -4.40
C GLY A 48 21.47 -4.23 -3.53
N LEU A 49 20.96 -3.95 -2.33
CA LEU A 49 20.41 -4.97 -1.44
C LEU A 49 19.14 -5.52 -2.09
N HIS A 50 19.00 -6.85 -2.09
CA HIS A 50 17.77 -7.49 -2.53
C HIS A 50 16.59 -6.94 -1.70
N SER A 51 15.51 -6.52 -2.36
CA SER A 51 14.32 -5.91 -1.71
C SER A 51 13.71 -6.80 -0.62
N ILE A 52 13.84 -8.13 -0.76
CA ILE A 52 13.45 -9.10 0.27
C ILE A 52 14.28 -8.95 1.56
N THR A 53 15.59 -8.71 1.43
CA THR A 53 16.51 -8.60 2.56
C THR A 53 16.27 -7.31 3.32
N LEU A 54 16.00 -6.22 2.61
CA LEU A 54 15.66 -4.94 3.22
C LEU A 54 14.34 -5.04 4.01
N ALA A 55 13.32 -5.68 3.44
CA ALA A 55 12.06 -5.92 4.14
C ALA A 55 12.22 -6.84 5.36
N ALA A 56 12.99 -7.92 5.23
CA ALA A 56 13.30 -8.82 6.35
C ALA A 56 14.04 -8.10 7.48
N GLY A 57 15.06 -7.30 7.15
CA GLY A 57 15.78 -6.49 8.12
C GLY A 57 14.89 -5.48 8.83
N GLY A 58 14.02 -4.78 8.09
CA GLY A 58 13.04 -3.85 8.64
C GLY A 58 12.04 -4.54 9.58
N LEU A 59 11.55 -5.74 9.21
CA LEU A 59 10.66 -6.54 10.06
C LEU A 59 11.34 -6.99 11.37
N VAL A 60 12.61 -7.39 11.32
CA VAL A 60 13.37 -7.76 12.53
C VAL A 60 13.54 -6.56 13.45
N VAL A 61 13.95 -5.41 12.92
CA VAL A 61 14.09 -4.18 13.71
C VAL A 61 12.76 -3.75 14.30
N GLY A 62 11.68 -3.80 13.52
CA GLY A 62 10.32 -3.51 13.97
C GLY A 62 9.86 -4.46 15.07
N ALA A 63 10.11 -5.77 14.93
CA ALA A 63 9.76 -6.77 15.93
C ALA A 63 10.52 -6.54 17.25
N ILE A 64 11.81 -6.21 17.18
CA ILE A 64 12.61 -5.89 18.38
C ILE A 64 12.08 -4.62 19.03
N ALA A 65 11.82 -3.56 18.26
CA ALA A 65 11.30 -2.29 18.80
C ALA A 65 9.95 -2.47 19.49
N VAL A 66 9.00 -3.16 18.84
CA VAL A 66 7.69 -3.47 19.43
C VAL A 66 7.82 -4.40 20.64
N GLY A 67 8.71 -5.40 20.57
CA GLY A 67 9.00 -6.29 21.69
C GLY A 67 9.53 -5.54 22.91
N LEU A 68 10.47 -4.61 22.72
CA LEU A 68 11.00 -3.75 23.78
C LEU A 68 9.92 -2.84 24.37
N LEU A 69 9.02 -2.30 23.54
CA LEU A 69 7.90 -1.46 24.01
C LEU A 69 6.89 -2.23 24.87
N GLY A 70 6.65 -3.51 24.58
CA GLY A 70 5.81 -4.31 25.46
C GLY A 70 6.55 -4.83 26.70
N LEU A 71 7.84 -5.12 26.61
CA LEU A 71 8.67 -5.45 27.79
C LEU A 71 8.81 -4.26 28.75
N SER A 72 8.87 -3.03 28.24
CA SER A 72 8.92 -1.82 29.06
C SER A 72 7.57 -1.47 29.70
N GLY A 73 6.50 -2.21 29.38
CA GLY A 73 5.15 -1.97 29.91
C GLY A 73 4.45 -0.73 29.33
N LEU A 74 5.06 -0.07 28.34
CA LEU A 74 4.43 1.06 27.63
C LEU A 74 3.28 0.59 26.74
N MET A 75 3.38 -0.63 26.19
CA MET A 75 2.33 -1.27 25.43
C MET A 75 1.81 -2.49 26.22
N PRO A 76 0.54 -2.50 26.70
CA PRO A 76 -0.01 -3.64 27.42
C PRO A 76 -0.15 -4.84 26.48
N MET A 77 0.83 -5.74 26.50
CA MET A 77 0.79 -7.01 25.79
C MET A 77 0.22 -8.09 26.71
N THR A 78 -0.99 -8.55 26.42
CA THR A 78 -1.60 -9.70 27.11
C THR A 78 -1.40 -10.94 26.26
N PHE A 79 -0.69 -11.94 26.79
CA PHE A 79 -0.52 -13.23 26.14
C PHE A 79 -1.52 -14.22 26.73
N THR A 80 -2.38 -14.78 25.89
CA THR A 80 -3.28 -15.87 26.25
C THR A 80 -3.00 -17.07 25.38
N ALA A 81 -2.83 -18.23 26.00
CA ALA A 81 -2.69 -19.52 25.32
C ALA A 81 -4.03 -20.27 25.24
N ASN A 82 -5.14 -19.59 25.52
CA ASN A 82 -6.47 -20.18 25.44
C ASN A 82 -6.85 -20.48 23.99
N ASP A 83 -7.67 -21.51 23.78
CA ASP A 83 -8.21 -21.82 22.46
C ASP A 83 -9.00 -20.62 21.91
N THR A 84 -8.74 -20.31 20.64
CA THR A 84 -9.34 -19.19 19.94
C THR A 84 -10.42 -19.68 18.99
N VAL A 85 -11.60 -19.07 19.06
CA VAL A 85 -12.68 -19.33 18.12
C VAL A 85 -12.47 -18.45 16.90
N VAL A 86 -12.16 -19.07 15.76
CA VAL A 86 -12.01 -18.38 14.48
C VAL A 86 -13.10 -18.89 13.54
N ALA A 87 -13.96 -17.99 13.05
CA ALA A 87 -15.08 -18.32 12.16
C ALA A 87 -15.98 -19.48 12.67
N GLY A 88 -16.19 -19.56 14.00
CA GLY A 88 -17.01 -20.60 14.63
C GLY A 88 -16.28 -21.93 14.91
N LEU A 89 -15.01 -22.06 14.53
CA LEU A 89 -14.18 -23.23 14.82
C LEU A 89 -13.24 -22.94 16.00
N THR A 90 -13.33 -23.75 17.05
CA THR A 90 -12.37 -23.74 18.17
C THR A 90 -11.04 -24.30 17.69
N THR A 91 -10.04 -23.44 17.62
CA THR A 91 -8.69 -23.83 17.18
C THR A 91 -7.68 -23.40 18.24
N SER A 92 -6.57 -24.14 18.34
CA SER A 92 -5.46 -23.71 19.20
C SER A 92 -4.96 -22.33 18.79
N TRP A 93 -4.62 -21.49 19.77
CA TRP A 93 -4.04 -20.15 19.58
C TRP A 93 -2.85 -20.11 18.60
N LEU A 94 -2.13 -21.23 18.47
CA LEU A 94 -0.99 -21.35 17.57
C LEU A 94 -1.39 -21.20 16.10
N VAL A 95 -2.58 -21.68 15.72
CA VAL A 95 -2.99 -21.73 14.31
C VAL A 95 -3.23 -20.33 13.75
N PRO A 96 -4.01 -19.43 14.38
CA PRO A 96 -4.15 -18.05 13.90
C PRO A 96 -2.82 -17.29 13.88
N VAL A 97 -1.98 -17.49 14.88
CA VAL A 97 -0.65 -16.85 14.94
C VAL A 97 0.24 -17.30 13.78
N LEU A 98 0.26 -18.60 13.47
CA LEU A 98 1.00 -19.12 12.33
C LEU A 98 0.42 -18.64 11.00
N ILE A 99 -0.90 -18.58 10.87
CA ILE A 99 -1.54 -18.06 9.65
C ILE A 99 -1.18 -16.57 9.46
N LEU A 100 -1.25 -15.76 10.52
CA LEU A 100 -0.88 -14.35 10.48
C LEU A 100 0.61 -14.16 10.14
N GLY A 101 1.50 -14.89 10.80
CA GLY A 101 2.94 -14.78 10.59
C GLY A 101 3.40 -15.32 9.23
N VAL A 102 2.90 -16.48 8.82
CA VAL A 102 3.37 -17.16 7.60
C VAL A 102 2.59 -16.67 6.38
N VAL A 103 1.25 -16.75 6.41
CA VAL A 103 0.43 -16.46 5.23
C VAL A 103 0.27 -14.95 5.07
N ALA A 104 -0.25 -14.27 6.09
CA ALA A 104 -0.56 -12.84 6.00
C ALA A 104 0.69 -11.94 6.00
N THR A 105 1.79 -12.38 6.61
CA THR A 105 3.04 -11.61 6.65
C THR A 105 4.05 -12.15 5.64
N ALA A 106 4.66 -13.31 5.89
CA ALA A 106 5.81 -13.76 5.09
C ALA A 106 5.45 -13.98 3.59
N VAL A 107 4.40 -14.74 3.31
CA VAL A 107 3.96 -15.02 1.92
C VAL A 107 3.46 -13.74 1.26
N ALA A 108 2.56 -12.99 1.91
CA ALA A 108 2.01 -11.76 1.34
C ALA A 108 3.10 -10.72 1.03
N TYR A 109 4.03 -10.45 1.95
CA TYR A 109 5.14 -9.52 1.72
C TYR A 109 6.05 -9.99 0.59
N THR A 110 6.44 -11.28 0.59
CA THR A 110 7.33 -11.81 -0.44
C THR A 110 6.68 -11.71 -1.81
N LEU A 111 5.39 -12.06 -1.92
CA LEU A 111 4.64 -11.99 -3.16
C LEU A 111 4.39 -10.55 -3.61
N GLY A 112 4.09 -9.64 -2.68
CA GLY A 112 3.93 -8.21 -2.94
C GLY A 112 5.21 -7.57 -3.45
N ILE A 113 6.33 -7.78 -2.75
CA ILE A 113 7.64 -7.24 -3.13
C ILE A 113 8.09 -7.81 -4.47
N SER A 114 7.98 -9.13 -4.67
CA SER A 114 8.39 -9.77 -5.93
C SER A 114 7.46 -9.40 -7.10
N GLY A 115 6.18 -9.18 -6.84
CA GLY A 115 5.21 -8.70 -7.82
C GLY A 115 5.52 -7.28 -8.27
N VAL A 116 5.67 -6.35 -7.31
CA VAL A 116 5.99 -4.94 -7.59
C VAL A 116 7.34 -4.81 -8.30
N ALA A 117 8.35 -5.58 -7.89
CA ALA A 117 9.66 -5.57 -8.54
C ALA A 117 9.65 -6.02 -10.02
N ARG A 118 8.61 -6.76 -10.45
CA ARG A 118 8.44 -7.23 -11.83
C ARG A 118 7.50 -6.34 -12.66
N LEU A 119 6.80 -5.40 -12.03
CA LEU A 119 5.84 -4.51 -12.67
C LEU A 119 6.50 -3.21 -13.11
N ARG A 120 6.02 -2.63 -14.22
CA ARG A 120 6.43 -1.29 -14.64
C ARG A 120 5.90 -0.25 -13.63
N PRO A 121 6.56 0.90 -13.45
CA PRO A 121 6.17 1.92 -12.45
C PRO A 121 4.69 2.32 -12.49
N SER A 122 4.09 2.38 -13.68
CA SER A 122 2.67 2.68 -13.89
C SER A 122 1.71 1.61 -13.34
N PHE A 123 2.12 0.34 -13.27
CA PHE A 123 1.32 -0.72 -12.64
C PHE A 123 1.51 -0.80 -11.12
N ALA A 124 2.65 -0.37 -10.58
CA ALA A 124 2.88 -0.37 -9.13
C ALA A 124 1.88 0.56 -8.39
N SER A 125 1.62 1.75 -8.93
CA SER A 125 0.61 2.67 -8.42
C SER A 125 -0.81 2.06 -8.46
N LEU A 126 -1.11 1.31 -9.53
CA LEU A 126 -2.41 0.64 -9.69
C LEU A 126 -2.61 -0.51 -8.70
N VAL A 127 -1.55 -1.27 -8.42
CA VAL A 127 -1.57 -2.32 -7.39
C VAL A 127 -1.82 -1.69 -6.01
N GLY A 128 -1.13 -0.61 -5.66
CA GLY A 128 -1.33 0.07 -4.38
C GLY A 128 -2.74 0.64 -4.20
N LEU A 129 -3.33 1.24 -5.25
CA LEU A 129 -4.71 1.72 -5.20
C LEU A 129 -5.74 0.57 -5.19
N GLY A 130 -5.44 -0.54 -5.88
CA GLY A 130 -6.28 -1.74 -5.89
C GLY A 130 -6.26 -2.50 -4.56
N GLU A 131 -5.13 -2.51 -3.85
CA GLU A 131 -4.96 -3.18 -2.56
C GLU A 131 -6.00 -2.71 -1.53
N VAL A 132 -6.23 -1.40 -1.44
CA VAL A 132 -7.23 -0.81 -0.53
C VAL A 132 -8.64 -1.33 -0.84
N LEU A 133 -8.99 -1.47 -2.13
CA LEU A 133 -10.30 -1.97 -2.54
C LEU A 133 -10.45 -3.47 -2.27
N PHE A 134 -9.41 -4.25 -2.53
CA PHE A 134 -9.38 -5.68 -2.19
C PHE A 134 -9.45 -5.88 -0.68
N ALA A 135 -8.80 -5.05 0.13
CA ALA A 135 -8.86 -5.12 1.59
C ALA A 135 -10.31 -4.93 2.10
N VAL A 136 -11.02 -3.94 1.55
CA VAL A 136 -12.44 -3.70 1.88
C VAL A 136 -13.32 -4.89 1.46
N LEU A 137 -13.08 -5.47 0.27
CA LEU A 137 -13.81 -6.65 -0.20
C LEU A 137 -13.55 -7.88 0.68
N TRP A 138 -12.29 -8.13 1.04
CA TRP A 138 -11.91 -9.24 1.92
C TRP A 138 -12.47 -9.06 3.33
N ALA A 139 -12.52 -7.83 3.86
CA ALA A 139 -13.17 -7.56 5.14
C ALA A 139 -14.67 -7.93 5.10
N TRP A 140 -15.39 -7.57 4.03
CA TRP A 140 -16.78 -7.95 3.86
C TRP A 140 -16.97 -9.47 3.78
N VAL A 141 -16.15 -10.17 3.01
CA VAL A 141 -16.26 -11.63 2.79
C VAL A 141 -15.81 -12.44 4.01
N LEU A 142 -14.70 -12.07 4.65
CA LEU A 142 -14.08 -12.87 5.72
C LEU A 142 -14.58 -12.50 7.11
N LEU A 143 -14.85 -11.21 7.38
CA LEU A 143 -15.31 -10.75 8.69
C LEU A 143 -16.84 -10.60 8.75
N GLY A 144 -17.54 -10.64 7.60
CA GLY A 144 -18.99 -10.50 7.55
C GLY A 144 -19.51 -9.09 7.90
N GLU A 145 -18.62 -8.10 7.92
CA GLU A 145 -18.94 -6.70 8.23
C GLU A 145 -19.90 -6.14 7.18
N ALA A 146 -21.11 -5.72 7.57
CA ALA A 146 -22.12 -5.25 6.63
C ALA A 146 -21.66 -3.97 5.90
N MET A 147 -21.35 -4.10 4.60
CA MET A 147 -20.98 -2.97 3.76
C MET A 147 -22.16 -1.99 3.69
N THR A 148 -21.99 -0.82 4.31
CA THR A 148 -23.01 0.23 4.25
C THR A 148 -23.12 0.76 2.83
N GLY A 149 -24.31 1.21 2.41
CA GLY A 149 -24.51 1.74 1.05
C GLY A 149 -23.57 2.90 0.69
N THR A 150 -23.16 3.68 1.70
CA THR A 150 -22.17 4.76 1.56
C THR A 150 -20.75 4.26 1.28
N GLN A 151 -20.35 3.11 1.83
CA GLN A 151 -19.06 2.48 1.52
C GLN A 151 -19.01 1.92 0.10
N VAL A 152 -20.11 1.36 -0.39
CA VAL A 152 -20.21 0.91 -1.79
C VAL A 152 -20.05 2.08 -2.75
N VAL A 153 -20.74 3.19 -2.49
CA VAL A 153 -20.62 4.42 -3.28
C VAL A 153 -19.20 5.00 -3.18
N GLY A 154 -18.62 5.04 -1.98
CA GLY A 154 -17.24 5.48 -1.77
C GLY A 154 -16.23 4.63 -2.55
N GLY A 155 -16.37 3.30 -2.52
CA GLY A 155 -15.55 2.36 -3.29
C GLY A 155 -15.67 2.57 -4.80
N ALA A 156 -16.89 2.79 -5.31
CA ALA A 156 -17.12 3.12 -6.71
C ALA A 156 -16.44 4.45 -7.11
N ILE A 157 -16.50 5.49 -6.27
CA ILE A 157 -15.82 6.77 -6.50
C ILE A 157 -14.29 6.61 -6.54
N VAL A 158 -13.73 5.74 -5.69
CA VAL A 158 -12.29 5.42 -5.70
C VAL A 158 -11.92 4.71 -7.01
N LEU A 159 -12.69 3.71 -7.43
CA LEU A 159 -12.51 2.99 -8.70
C LEU A 159 -12.57 3.93 -9.92
N ILE A 160 -13.55 4.83 -9.95
CA ILE A 160 -13.69 5.82 -11.03
C ILE A 160 -12.50 6.79 -11.01
N GLY A 161 -12.11 7.28 -9.83
CA GLY A 161 -10.93 8.13 -9.68
C GLY A 161 -9.65 7.47 -10.18
N LEU A 162 -9.46 6.18 -9.86
CA LEU A 162 -8.35 5.36 -10.35
C LEU A 162 -8.41 5.20 -11.88
N ALA A 163 -9.58 4.93 -12.45
CA ALA A 163 -9.74 4.81 -13.89
C ALA A 163 -9.37 6.11 -14.62
N ILE A 164 -9.80 7.27 -14.11
CA ILE A 164 -9.47 8.58 -14.68
C ILE A 164 -7.97 8.88 -14.57
N ALA A 165 -7.36 8.64 -13.40
CA ALA A 165 -5.93 8.85 -13.20
C ALA A 165 -5.10 8.03 -14.20
N ARG A 166 -5.50 6.77 -14.43
CA ARG A 166 -4.85 5.89 -15.41
C ARG A 166 -4.96 6.41 -16.86
N LEU A 167 -6.09 7.02 -17.23
CA LEU A 167 -6.23 7.64 -18.55
C LEU A 167 -5.25 8.83 -18.71
N GLY A 168 -5.04 9.59 -17.64
CA GLY A 168 -4.05 10.67 -17.58
C GLY A 168 -2.61 10.17 -17.73
N ASP A 169 -2.20 9.17 -16.94
CA ASP A 169 -0.85 8.59 -16.99
C ASP A 169 -0.54 7.97 -18.36
N ARG A 170 -1.51 7.25 -18.95
CA ARG A 170 -1.34 6.67 -20.29
C ARG A 170 -1.20 7.75 -21.37
N SER A 171 -1.91 8.87 -21.22
CA SER A 171 -1.80 10.00 -22.16
C SER A 171 -0.47 10.73 -22.01
N ALA A 172 0.03 10.89 -20.78
CA ALA A 172 1.35 11.45 -20.50
C ALA A 172 2.49 10.55 -21.00
N GLU A 173 2.40 9.22 -20.80
CA GLU A 173 3.35 8.24 -21.37
C GLU A 173 3.35 8.25 -22.90
N VAL A 174 2.17 8.36 -23.55
CA VAL A 174 2.06 8.46 -25.02
C VAL A 174 2.63 9.79 -25.54
N SER A 175 2.43 10.90 -24.82
CA SER A 175 3.07 12.18 -25.15
C SER A 175 4.59 12.15 -24.96
N ALA A 176 5.09 11.50 -23.91
CA ALA A 176 6.53 11.36 -23.64
C ALA A 176 7.21 10.40 -24.62
N ALA A 177 6.53 9.32 -25.02
CA ALA A 177 6.97 8.42 -26.09
C ALA A 177 6.84 9.05 -27.48
N GLY A 178 6.05 10.11 -27.60
CA GLY A 178 5.74 10.78 -28.86
C GLY A 178 6.82 11.70 -29.39
N TRP A 179 7.92 12.02 -28.67
CA TRP A 179 8.83 13.04 -29.21
C TRP A 179 10.24 13.17 -28.61
N PRO A 180 11.29 12.84 -29.40
CA PRO A 180 12.45 13.75 -29.54
C PRO A 180 12.75 14.30 -30.96
N ASP A 181 12.08 13.86 -32.04
CA ASP A 181 12.54 14.14 -33.42
C ASP A 181 11.73 15.18 -34.24
N ALA A 182 11.13 16.20 -33.60
CA ALA A 182 10.43 17.31 -34.32
C ALA A 182 11.34 18.04 -35.27
N GLY A 183 12.61 18.11 -34.90
CA GLY A 183 13.57 18.94 -35.60
C GLY A 183 13.80 18.44 -37.03
N ALA A 184 13.48 17.17 -37.34
CA ALA A 184 13.70 16.61 -38.67
C ALA A 184 12.64 17.06 -39.69
N VAL A 185 11.36 17.14 -39.29
CA VAL A 185 10.27 17.49 -40.22
C VAL A 185 10.31 18.98 -40.58
N GLU A 186 10.70 19.84 -39.65
CA GLU A 186 10.82 21.28 -39.88
C GLU A 186 12.01 21.63 -40.79
N LYS A 187 13.12 20.89 -40.69
CA LYS A 187 14.27 21.03 -41.62
C LYS A 187 13.95 20.57 -43.04
N ILE A 188 13.16 19.52 -43.21
CA ILE A 188 12.74 19.03 -44.55
C ILE A 188 11.73 20.01 -45.18
N ALA A 189 10.80 20.56 -44.41
CA ALA A 189 9.85 21.56 -44.89
C ALA A 189 10.51 22.90 -45.25
N ALA A 190 11.58 23.30 -44.53
CA ALA A 190 12.37 24.47 -44.86
C ALA A 190 13.23 24.28 -46.12
N ALA A 191 13.83 23.10 -46.30
CA ALA A 191 14.63 22.76 -47.49
C ALA A 191 13.79 22.61 -48.76
N ALA A 192 12.51 22.24 -48.65
CA ALA A 192 11.59 22.18 -49.78
C ALA A 192 11.01 23.55 -50.21
N ARG A 193 11.25 24.61 -49.42
CA ARG A 193 10.82 25.99 -49.70
C ARG A 193 11.95 26.91 -50.16
N ALA A 194 13.19 26.43 -50.19
CA ALA A 194 14.36 27.13 -50.72
C ALA A 194 14.71 26.60 -52.12
#